data_AF-A0A238D726-F1
#
_entry.id   AF-A0A238D726-F1
#
_cell.length_a   1.000
_cell.length_b   1.000
_cell.length_c   1.000
_cell.angle_alpha   90.00
_cell.angle_beta   90.00
_cell.angle_gamma   90.00
#
_symmetry.space_group_name_H-M   'P 1'
#
loop_
_entity.id
_entity.type
_entity.pdbx_description
1 polymer ?
#
loop_
_entity_poly.entity_id
_entity_poly.type
_entity_poly.pdbx_seq_one_letter_code
_entity_poly.pdbx_strand_id
1 'polypeptide(L)'
;MEVVLKKMGNSTALVMPPPVLKDLSIGVGQHLSLHTTADGKIVLTPKRKFNLTDMIAQCDLKAPPPADLALWDVAKPVGGEVL
;
A
#
# COMPACT_ATOMS: atom_id res chain seq x y z
N MET A 1 -16.02 -8.35 -20.19
CA MET A 1 -14.83 -8.99 -20.79
C MET A 1 -14.57 -10.27 -20.01
N GLU A 2 -14.37 -11.39 -20.69
CA GLU A 2 -14.08 -12.68 -20.06
C GLU A 2 -12.59 -12.99 -20.20
N VAL A 3 -11.99 -13.51 -19.13
CA VAL A 3 -10.57 -13.86 -19.05
C VAL A 3 -10.44 -15.23 -18.41
N VAL A 4 -9.47 -16.02 -18.87
CA VAL A 4 -9.24 -17.39 -18.36
C VAL A 4 -7.94 -17.45 -17.58
N LEU A 5 -7.96 -18.20 -16.48
CA LEU A 5 -6.77 -18.58 -15.73
C LEU A 5 -6.00 -19.67 -16.49
N LYS A 6 -4.69 -19.51 -16.62
CA LYS A 6 -3.81 -20.46 -17.31
C LYS A 6 -2.76 -21.00 -16.36
N LYS A 7 -2.40 -22.28 -16.52
CA LYS A 7 -1.28 -22.87 -15.79
C LYS A 7 0.04 -22.28 -16.30
N MET A 8 0.89 -21.84 -15.38
CA MET A 8 2.23 -21.34 -15.64
C MET A 8 3.20 -22.01 -14.66
N GLY A 9 3.86 -23.07 -15.12
CA GLY A 9 4.67 -23.94 -14.25
C GLY A 9 3.82 -24.58 -13.15
N ASN A 10 4.20 -24.34 -11.89
CA ASN A 10 3.48 -24.80 -10.70
C ASN A 10 2.46 -23.77 -10.19
N SER A 11 2.22 -22.68 -10.93
CA SER A 11 1.32 -21.60 -10.55
C SER A 11 0.22 -21.38 -11.60
N THR A 12 -0.72 -20.50 -11.26
CA THR A 12 -1.82 -20.11 -12.13
C THR A 12 -1.72 -18.62 -12.41
N ALA A 13 -1.79 -18.23 -13.67
CA ALA A 13 -1.66 -16.86 -14.13
C ALA A 13 -2.95 -16.37 -14.78
N LEU A 14 -3.25 -15.09 -14.58
CA LEU A 14 -4.31 -14.38 -15.30
C LEU A 14 -3.68 -13.55 -16.42
N VAL A 15 -4.17 -13.71 -17.65
CA VAL A 15 -3.74 -12.86 -18.77
C VAL A 15 -4.56 -11.58 -18.74
N MET A 16 -3.90 -10.49 -18.37
CA MET A 16 -4.49 -9.14 -18.34
C MET A 16 -4.50 -8.52 -19.74
N PRO A 17 -5.66 -8.13 -20.28
CA PRO A 17 -5.74 -7.46 -21.58
C PRO A 17 -5.03 -6.09 -21.56
N PRO A 18 -4.34 -5.69 -22.63
CA PRO A 18 -3.61 -4.41 -22.68
C PRO A 18 -4.45 -3.16 -22.36
N PRO A 19 -5.73 -3.05 -22.76
CA PRO A 19 -6.57 -1.90 -22.39
C PRO A 19 -6.73 -1.75 -20.89
N VAL A 20 -6.95 -2.84 -20.15
CA VAL A 20 -7.13 -2.83 -18.69
C VAL A 20 -5.86 -2.35 -17.99
N LEU A 21 -4.69 -2.75 -18.48
CA LEU A 21 -3.41 -2.27 -17.94
C LEU A 21 -3.22 -0.77 -18.15
N LYS A 22 -3.64 -0.24 -19.31
CA LYS A 22 -3.58 1.20 -19.60
C LYS A 22 -4.54 2.00 -18.71
N ASP A 23 -5.79 1.55 -18.60
CA ASP A 23 -6.82 2.23 -17.81
C ASP A 23 -6.44 2.29 -16.32
N LEU A 24 -5.82 1.22 -15.80
CA LEU A 24 -5.36 1.15 -14.41
C LEU A 24 -3.95 1.73 -14.21
N SER A 25 -3.28 2.20 -15.28
CA SER A 25 -1.89 2.67 -15.25
C SER A 25 -0.93 1.66 -14.58
N ILE A 26 -1.10 0.37 -14.89
CA ILE A 26 -0.28 -0.73 -14.36
C ILE A 26 0.73 -1.18 -15.41
N GLY A 27 2.01 -1.20 -15.04
CA GLY A 27 3.11 -1.67 -15.89
C GLY A 27 3.42 -3.16 -15.73
N VAL A 28 4.06 -3.75 -16.75
CA VAL A 28 4.64 -5.09 -16.65
C VAL A 28 5.72 -5.11 -15.56
N GLY A 29 5.70 -6.12 -14.70
CA GLY A 29 6.64 -6.27 -13.58
C GLY A 29 6.33 -5.41 -12.36
N GLN A 30 5.23 -4.64 -12.36
CA GLN A 30 4.80 -3.90 -11.19
C GLN A 30 4.28 -4.85 -10.09
N HIS A 31 4.72 -4.63 -8.86
CA HIS A 31 4.23 -5.40 -7.72
C HIS A 31 2.81 -4.99 -7.35
N LEU A 32 1.96 -5.99 -7.13
CA LEU A 32 0.57 -5.87 -6.71
C LEU A 32 0.38 -6.65 -5.41
N SER A 33 -0.45 -6.16 -4.49
CA SER A 33 -0.96 -6.99 -3.40
C SER A 33 -2.22 -7.71 -3.85
N LEU A 34 -2.39 -8.95 -3.39
CA LEU A 34 -3.55 -9.79 -3.67
C LEU A 34 -4.28 -10.08 -2.37
N HIS A 35 -5.57 -9.75 -2.34
CA HIS A 35 -6.45 -10.01 -1.21
C HIS A 35 -7.74 -10.70 -1.70
N THR A 36 -8.29 -11.57 -0.88
CA THR A 36 -9.60 -12.17 -1.11
C THR A 36 -10.61 -11.54 -0.16
N THR A 37 -11.74 -11.09 -0.70
CA THR A 37 -12.86 -10.56 0.09
C THR A 37 -13.73 -11.68 0.64
N ALA A 38 -14.54 -11.40 1.67
CA ALA A 38 -15.45 -12.39 2.26
C ALA A 38 -16.48 -12.94 1.24
N ASP A 39 -16.85 -12.12 0.26
CA ASP A 39 -17.70 -12.45 -0.89
C ASP A 39 -16.97 -13.20 -2.02
N GLY A 40 -15.72 -13.63 -1.79
CA GLY A 40 -14.98 -14.50 -2.71
C GLY A 40 -14.36 -13.79 -3.92
N LYS A 41 -14.35 -12.45 -3.94
CA LYS A 41 -13.68 -11.68 -5.00
C LYS A 41 -12.19 -11.55 -4.74
N ILE A 42 -11.40 -11.57 -5.81
CA ILE A 42 -9.98 -11.25 -5.80
C ILE A 42 -9.81 -9.75 -6.03
N VAL A 43 -9.11 -9.08 -5.12
CA VAL A 43 -8.77 -7.65 -5.22
C VAL A 43 -7.26 -7.54 -5.40
N LEU A 44 -6.86 -6.89 -6.50
CA LEU A 44 -5.47 -6.59 -6.81
C LEU A 44 -5.22 -5.10 -6.63
N THR A 45 -4.29 -4.74 -5.75
CA THR A 45 -3.96 -3.34 -5.48
C THR A 45 -2.51 -3.06 -5.87
N PRO A 46 -2.23 -2.09 -6.78
CA PRO A 46 -0.88 -1.72 -7.13
C PRO A 46 -0.11 -1.25 -5.88
N LYS A 47 1.06 -1.85 -5.63
CA LYS A 47 1.94 -1.39 -4.58
C LYS A 47 2.54 -0.06 -5.03
N ARG A 48 1.99 1.04 -4.51
CA ARG A 48 2.48 2.38 -4.82
C ARG A 48 3.87 2.54 -4.21
N LYS A 49 4.82 3.01 -5.03
CA LYS A 49 6.04 3.61 -4.53
C LYS A 49 5.69 5.04 -4.15
N PHE A 50 5.99 5.42 -2.92
CA PHE A 50 5.82 6.79 -2.48
C PHE A 50 7.11 7.55 -2.76
N ASN A 51 6.99 8.73 -3.38
CA ASN A 51 8.09 9.67 -3.43
C ASN A 51 7.99 10.58 -2.20
N LEU A 52 9.09 10.77 -1.48
CA LEU A 52 9.14 11.63 -0.30
C LEU A 52 8.64 13.05 -0.61
N THR A 53 9.02 13.61 -1.77
CA THR A 53 8.59 14.94 -2.20
C THR A 53 7.08 15.02 -2.36
N ASP A 54 6.45 14.01 -2.98
CA ASP A 54 5.00 13.96 -3.16
C ASP A 54 4.26 13.81 -1.83
N MET A 55 4.83 13.07 -0.88
CA MET A 55 4.26 12.92 0.46
C MET A 55 4.34 14.23 1.24
N ILE A 56 5.48 14.91 1.22
CA ILE A 56 5.65 16.20 1.89
C ILE A 56 4.73 17.27 1.29
N ALA A 57 4.53 17.27 -0.03
CA ALA A 57 3.63 18.20 -0.71
C ALA A 57 2.16 18.06 -0.28
N GLN A 58 1.76 16.90 0.28
CA GLN A 58 0.43 16.66 0.82
C GLN A 58 0.29 17.09 2.29
N CYS A 59 1.38 17.45 2.97
CA CYS A 59 1.35 17.89 4.35
C CYS A 59 0.89 19.36 4.45
N ASP A 60 0.03 19.65 5.43
CA ASP A 60 -0.25 21.03 5.82
C ASP A 60 0.91 21.58 6.66
N LEU A 61 1.69 22.47 6.06
CA LEU A 61 2.84 23.11 6.71
C LEU A 61 2.44 24.10 7.81
N LYS A 62 1.14 24.44 7.92
CA LYS A 62 0.59 25.30 8.97
C LYS A 62 -0.14 24.51 10.06
N ALA A 63 -0.14 23.18 9.97
CA ALA A 63 -0.78 22.34 10.97
C ALA A 63 -0.16 22.62 12.35
N PRO A 64 -0.97 22.85 13.40
CA PRO A 64 -0.45 22.99 14.75
C PRO A 64 0.17 21.66 15.22
N PRO A 65 1.14 21.72 16.14
CA PRO A 65 1.70 20.51 16.74
C PRO A 65 0.59 19.68 17.43
N PRO A 66 0.69 18.33 17.41
CA PRO A 66 -0.26 17.46 18.07
C PRO A 66 -0.43 17.79 19.56
N ALA A 67 -1.67 17.78 20.07
CA ALA A 67 -1.97 18.15 21.44
C ALA A 67 -1.33 17.21 22.48
N ASP A 68 -1.10 15.96 22.09
CA ASP A 68 -0.43 14.93 22.89
C ASP A 68 1.09 15.03 22.86
N LEU A 69 1.68 15.83 21.96
CA LEU A 69 3.13 16.03 21.89
C LEU A 69 3.67 16.63 23.20
N ALA A 70 2.91 17.54 23.82
CA ALA A 70 3.26 18.13 25.12
C ALA A 70 3.31 17.10 26.26
N LEU A 71 2.63 15.95 26.13
CA LEU A 71 2.69 14.87 27.12
C LEU A 71 4.05 14.18 27.11
N TRP A 72 4.75 14.17 25.98
CA TRP A 72 6.10 13.58 25.86
C TRP A 72 7.15 14.42 26.59
N ASP A 73 7.03 15.75 26.57
CA ASP A 73 7.97 16.65 27.25
C ASP A 73 7.97 16.48 28.78
N VAL A 74 6.85 16.02 29.34
CA VAL A 74 6.67 15.81 30.79
C VAL A 74 6.61 14.33 31.18
N ALA A 75 6.76 13.43 30.21
CA ALA A 75 6.72 11.99 30.45
C ALA A 75 7.93 11.57 31.29
N LYS A 76 7.68 10.91 32.42
CA LYS A 76 8.74 10.32 33.22
C LYS A 76 9.21 9.02 32.58
N PRO A 77 10.51 8.68 32.66
CA PRO A 77 11.00 7.36 32.26
C PRO A 77 10.22 6.26 33.01
N VAL A 78 9.62 5.34 32.26
CA VAL A 78 8.93 4.15 32.78
C VAL A 78 9.68 2.85 32.48
N GLY A 79 10.87 2.96 31.88
CA GLY A 79 11.71 1.80 31.56
C GLY A 79 12.27 1.16 32.83
N GLY A 80 12.18 -0.17 32.92
CA GLY A 80 12.79 -1.00 33.96
C GLY A 80 14.02 -1.76 33.46
N GLU A 81 14.73 -1.19 32.49
CA GLU A 81 15.87 -1.84 31.85
C GLU A 81 17.01 -2.01 32.87
N VAL A 82 17.48 -3.24 33.04
CA VAL A 82 18.56 -3.59 33.98
C VAL A 82 19.89 -3.23 33.32
N LEU A 83 20.71 -2.43 34.02
CA LEU A 83 22.08 -2.05 33.63
C LEU A 83 23.02 -3.25 33.54
#